data_AF-A0A9J6EHA6-F1
#
_entry.id   AF-A0A9J6EHA6-F1
#
_cell.length_a   1.000
_cell.length_b   1.000
_cell.length_c   1.000
_cell.angle_alpha   90.00
_cell.angle_beta   90.00
_cell.angle_gamma   90.00
#
_symmetry.space_group_name_H-M   'P 1'
#
loop_
_entity.id
_entity.type
_entity.pdbx_description
1 polymer ?
#
loop_
_entity_poly.entity_id
_entity_poly.type
_entity_poly.pdbx_seq_one_letter_code
_entity_poly.pdbx_strand_id
1 'polypeptide(L)'
;MDFTTFYRSFRFQKGDLEDSMEALLIPEEVVSAQRVRVSGREMMCMTLRRLAYPNRLCELELFFRRHSSVISSVVSKVLAHIDYYFAHLLADLTVHKWLNLQSLELFSQVRRRAVAVALHDCL
;
A
#
# COMPACT_ATOMS: atom_id res chain seq x y z
N MET A 1 -7.43 -15.13 -9.42
CA MET A 1 -7.15 -14.94 -7.99
C MET A 1 -8.48 -14.87 -7.25
N ASP A 2 -8.70 -15.74 -6.27
CA ASP A 2 -9.90 -15.72 -5.43
C ASP A 2 -9.84 -14.60 -4.37
N PHE A 3 -10.93 -14.37 -3.64
CA PHE A 3 -11.03 -13.28 -2.65
C PHE A 3 -10.05 -13.42 -1.48
N THR A 4 -9.83 -14.64 -0.99
CA THR A 4 -8.91 -14.89 0.14
C THR A 4 -7.48 -14.61 -0.27
N THR A 5 -7.07 -15.10 -1.44
CA THR A 5 -5.75 -14.83 -2.01
C THR A 5 -5.58 -13.34 -2.28
N PHE A 6 -6.60 -12.66 -2.80
CA PHE A 6 -6.58 -11.21 -3.03
C PHE A 6 -6.36 -10.42 -1.73
N TYR A 7 -7.14 -10.71 -0.69
CA TYR A 7 -6.98 -10.06 0.61
C TYR A 7 -5.62 -10.34 1.24
N ARG A 8 -5.12 -11.58 1.14
CA ARG A 8 -3.76 -11.93 1.59
C ARG A 8 -2.67 -11.26 0.76
N SER A 9 -2.95 -10.93 -0.50
CA SER A 9 -2.00 -10.25 -1.36
C SER A 9 -1.91 -8.75 -1.03
N PHE A 10 -3.03 -8.08 -0.79
CA PHE A 10 -3.08 -6.62 -0.76
C PHE A 10 -3.57 -6.01 0.56
N ARG A 11 -4.15 -6.81 1.47
CA ARG A 11 -4.86 -6.36 2.70
C ARG A 11 -6.10 -5.49 2.45
N PHE A 12 -6.67 -5.60 1.25
CA PHE A 12 -7.92 -4.95 0.85
C PHE A 12 -8.89 -5.99 0.31
N GLN A 13 -10.21 -5.78 0.47
CA GLN A 13 -11.17 -6.58 -0.26
C GLN A 13 -11.19 -6.17 -1.73
N LYS A 14 -11.56 -7.09 -2.61
CA LYS A 14 -11.61 -6.81 -4.05
C LYS A 14 -12.68 -5.79 -4.41
N GLY A 15 -13.78 -5.74 -3.66
CA GLY A 15 -14.87 -4.77 -3.84
C GLY A 15 -14.42 -3.35 -3.52
N ASP A 16 -13.74 -3.17 -2.38
CA ASP A 16 -13.27 -1.86 -1.90
C ASP A 16 -12.18 -1.21 -2.78
N LEU A 17 -11.60 -1.97 -3.72
CA LEU A 17 -10.50 -1.47 -4.54
C LEU A 17 -10.94 -0.33 -5.45
N GLU A 18 -12.08 -0.47 -6.12
CA GLU A 18 -12.56 0.56 -7.06
C GLU A 18 -12.94 1.84 -6.32
N ASP A 19 -13.67 1.70 -5.20
CA ASP A 19 -14.01 2.83 -4.33
C ASP A 19 -12.76 3.53 -3.80
N SER A 20 -11.72 2.77 -3.44
CA SER A 20 -10.44 3.32 -3.00
C SER A 20 -9.71 4.05 -4.13
N MET A 21 -9.79 3.54 -5.37
CA MET A 21 -9.18 4.18 -6.53
C MET A 21 -9.88 5.50 -6.85
N GLU A 22 -11.21 5.54 -6.79
CA GLU A 22 -12.00 6.75 -6.96
C GLU A 22 -11.70 7.78 -5.86
N ALA A 23 -11.74 7.36 -4.60
CA ALA A 23 -11.49 8.23 -3.45
C ALA A 23 -10.06 8.84 -3.45
N LEU A 24 -9.07 8.09 -3.92
CA LEU A 24 -7.67 8.54 -4.02
C LEU A 24 -7.36 9.21 -5.36
N LEU A 25 -8.39 9.45 -6.20
CA LEU A 25 -8.26 10.09 -7.52
C LEU A 25 -7.19 9.41 -8.39
N ILE A 26 -7.13 8.08 -8.33
CA ILE A 26 -6.12 7.30 -9.02
C ILE A 26 -6.31 7.44 -10.54
N PRO A 27 -5.30 7.87 -11.30
CA PRO A 27 -5.45 8.00 -12.75
C PRO A 27 -5.70 6.66 -13.44
N GLU A 28 -6.35 6.68 -14.59
CA GLU A 28 -6.64 5.47 -15.38
C GLU A 28 -5.36 4.74 -15.83
N GLU A 29 -4.29 5.49 -16.06
CA GLU A 29 -2.99 4.95 -16.42
C GLU A 29 -1.84 5.88 -16.00
N VAL A 30 -0.66 5.29 -15.89
CA VAL A 30 0.60 6.02 -15.75
C VAL A 30 1.65 5.46 -16.69
N VAL A 31 2.57 6.32 -17.12
CA VAL A 31 3.77 5.93 -17.84
C VAL A 31 4.93 5.89 -16.86
N SER A 32 5.60 4.75 -16.71
CA SER A 32 6.78 4.60 -15.85
C SER A 32 7.98 5.42 -16.39
N ALA A 33 9.03 5.58 -15.58
CA ALA A 33 10.27 6.22 -16.03
C ALA A 33 10.92 5.47 -17.20
N GLN A 34 10.67 4.16 -17.32
CA GLN A 34 11.12 3.31 -18.42
C GLN A 34 10.15 3.35 -19.62
N ARG A 35 9.24 4.33 -19.67
CA ARG A 35 8.23 4.52 -20.73
C ARG A 35 7.26 3.36 -20.88
N VAL A 36 7.04 2.61 -19.81
CA VAL A 36 6.10 1.49 -19.78
C VAL A 36 4.75 1.98 -19.28
N ARG A 37 3.68 1.72 -20.05
CA ARG A 37 2.30 2.02 -19.64
C ARG A 37 1.80 0.97 -18.64
N VAL A 38 1.16 1.45 -17.58
CA VAL A 38 0.60 0.65 -16.49
C VAL A 38 -0.78 1.19 -16.14
N SER A 39 -1.77 0.31 -16.07
CA SER A 39 -3.15 0.68 -15.75
C SER A 39 -3.33 1.09 -14.29
N GLY A 40 -4.39 1.84 -14.01
CA GLY A 40 -4.73 2.34 -12.68
C GLY A 40 -4.87 1.22 -11.65
N ARG A 41 -5.59 0.17 -12.02
CA ARG A 41 -5.80 -1.01 -11.18
C ARG A 41 -4.50 -1.74 -10.89
N GLU A 42 -3.63 -1.89 -11.88
CA GLU A 42 -2.34 -2.57 -11.73
C GLU A 42 -1.41 -1.77 -10.83
N MET A 43 -1.27 -0.47 -11.04
CA MET A 43 -0.42 0.37 -10.19
C MET A 43 -0.93 0.46 -8.75
N MET A 44 -2.26 0.48 -8.56
CA MET A 44 -2.86 0.44 -7.23
C MET A 44 -2.53 -0.89 -6.54
N CYS A 45 -2.69 -2.03 -7.23
CA CYS A 45 -2.29 -3.33 -6.69
C CYS A 45 -0.78 -3.40 -6.34
N MET A 46 0.10 -2.86 -7.20
CA MET A 46 1.54 -2.79 -6.92
C MET A 46 1.84 -1.99 -5.65
N THR A 47 1.18 -0.85 -5.50
CA THR A 47 1.35 0.06 -4.36
C THR A 47 0.82 -0.58 -3.08
N LEU A 48 -0.40 -1.12 -3.11
CA LEU A 48 -0.99 -1.82 -1.97
C LEU A 48 -0.13 -3.01 -1.53
N ARG A 49 0.40 -3.80 -2.47
CA ARG A 49 1.29 -4.92 -2.14
C ARG A 49 2.54 -4.46 -1.39
N ARG A 50 3.13 -3.33 -1.81
CA ARG A 50 4.31 -2.72 -1.19
C ARG A 50 4.02 -2.12 0.19
N LEU A 51 2.82 -1.59 0.41
CA LEU A 51 2.41 -1.04 1.71
C LEU A 51 1.99 -2.14 2.68
N ALA A 52 1.41 -3.24 2.19
CA ALA A 52 0.99 -4.37 3.01
C ALA A 52 2.16 -5.22 3.52
N TYR A 53 3.23 -5.34 2.73
CA TYR A 53 4.37 -6.20 3.04
C TYR A 53 5.70 -5.56 2.62
N PRO A 54 6.75 -5.66 3.45
CA PRO A 54 8.09 -5.21 3.10
C PRO A 54 8.79 -6.20 2.14
N ASN A 55 8.19 -6.46 0.97
CA ASN A 55 8.77 -7.35 -0.04
C ASN A 55 9.91 -6.66 -0.80
N ARG A 56 10.91 -7.43 -1.23
CA ARG A 56 11.93 -6.95 -2.16
C ARG A 56 11.29 -6.73 -3.53
N LEU A 57 11.75 -5.73 -4.27
CA LEU A 57 11.19 -5.43 -5.60
C LEU A 57 11.38 -6.58 -6.59
N CYS A 58 12.49 -7.32 -6.51
CA CYS A 58 12.75 -8.49 -7.36
C CYS A 58 11.73 -9.62 -7.14
N GLU A 59 11.23 -9.81 -5.91
CA GLU A 59 10.20 -10.83 -5.62
C GLU A 59 8.85 -10.48 -6.27
N LEU A 60 8.59 -9.17 -6.45
CA LEU A 60 7.37 -8.67 -7.06
C LEU A 60 7.39 -8.82 -8.59
N GLU A 61 8.56 -9.03 -9.20
CA GLU A 61 8.68 -9.19 -10.65
C GLU A 61 7.91 -10.41 -11.15
N LEU A 62 8.00 -11.55 -10.46
CA LEU A 62 7.26 -12.76 -10.80
C LEU A 62 5.75 -12.57 -10.65
N PHE A 63 5.33 -11.80 -9.65
CA PHE A 63 3.92 -11.57 -9.35
C PHE A 63 3.26 -10.63 -10.36
N PHE A 64 3.90 -9.50 -10.68
CA PHE A 64 3.35 -8.48 -11.59
C PHE A 64 3.83 -8.62 -13.04
N ARG A 65 4.80 -9.50 -13.31
CA ARG A 65 5.45 -9.65 -14.62
C ARG A 65 6.02 -8.35 -15.16
N ARG A 66 6.50 -7.48 -14.26
CA ARG A 66 7.18 -6.23 -14.58
C ARG A 66 8.55 -6.24 -13.93
N HIS A 67 9.53 -5.65 -14.58
CA HIS A 67 10.86 -5.46 -13.99
C HIS A 67 10.77 -4.56 -12.76
N SER A 68 11.61 -4.80 -11.75
CA SER A 68 11.65 -4.09 -10.47
C SER A 68 11.77 -2.56 -10.63
N SER A 69 12.49 -2.10 -11.65
CA SER A 69 12.60 -0.66 -11.96
C SER A 69 11.26 -0.03 -12.37
N VAL A 70 10.41 -0.75 -13.11
CA VAL A 70 9.06 -0.30 -13.49
C VAL A 70 8.18 -0.26 -12.25
N ILE A 71 8.20 -1.33 -11.44
CA ILE A 71 7.43 -1.42 -10.19
C ILE A 71 7.80 -0.26 -9.27
N SER A 72 9.10 -0.02 -9.05
CA SER A 72 9.61 1.10 -8.25
C SER A 72 9.10 2.44 -8.78
N SER A 73 9.27 2.70 -10.09
CA SER A 73 8.83 3.95 -10.70
C SER A 73 7.33 4.18 -10.56
N VAL A 74 6.52 3.14 -10.71
CA VAL A 74 5.06 3.23 -10.63
C VAL A 74 4.63 3.50 -9.19
N VAL A 75 5.15 2.73 -8.23
CA VAL A 75 4.80 2.88 -6.81
C VAL A 75 5.21 4.27 -6.30
N SER A 76 6.41 4.76 -6.65
CA SER A 76 6.83 6.12 -6.30
C SER A 76 5.90 7.18 -6.88
N LYS A 77 5.40 7.00 -8.11
CA LYS A 77 4.45 7.94 -8.73
C LYS A 77 3.11 7.95 -8.02
N VAL A 78 2.57 6.77 -7.67
CA VAL A 78 1.31 6.69 -6.93
C VAL A 78 1.44 7.32 -5.54
N LEU A 79 2.53 7.06 -4.82
CA LEU A 79 2.75 7.67 -3.50
C LEU A 79 2.91 9.19 -3.60
N ALA A 80 3.64 9.69 -4.60
CA ALA A 80 3.76 11.13 -4.83
C ALA A 80 2.44 11.78 -5.24
N HIS A 81 1.60 11.07 -6.01
CA HIS A 81 0.24 11.52 -6.34
C HIS A 81 -0.62 11.65 -5.10
N ILE A 82 -0.65 10.62 -4.25
CA ILE A 82 -1.42 10.64 -3.00
C ILE A 82 -0.91 11.77 -2.09
N ASP A 83 0.40 11.93 -1.96
CA ASP A 83 0.99 13.01 -1.16
C ASP A 83 0.59 14.39 -1.70
N TYR A 84 0.69 14.61 -3.02
CA TYR A 84 0.32 15.87 -3.65
C TYR A 84 -1.14 16.27 -3.38
N TYR A 85 -2.08 15.33 -3.50
CA TYR A 85 -3.51 15.63 -3.32
C TYR A 85 -3.94 15.62 -1.84
N PHE A 86 -3.34 14.79 -0.99
CA PHE A 86 -3.89 14.48 0.34
C PHE A 86 -2.95 14.72 1.52
N ALA A 87 -1.68 15.14 1.31
CA ALA A 87 -0.77 15.42 2.42
C ALA A 87 -1.32 16.50 3.38
N HIS A 88 -2.12 17.43 2.87
CA HIS A 88 -2.80 18.44 3.67
C HIS A 88 -3.73 17.85 4.74
N LEU A 89 -4.30 16.66 4.52
CA LEU A 89 -5.10 15.96 5.52
C LEU A 89 -4.27 15.54 6.73
N LEU A 90 -2.95 15.35 6.56
CA LEU A 90 -2.03 15.00 7.63
C LEU A 90 -1.27 16.21 8.19
N ALA A 91 -1.50 17.41 7.64
CA ALA A 91 -0.86 18.63 8.14
C ALA A 91 -1.37 19.03 9.53
N ASP A 92 -2.64 18.72 9.83
CA ASP A 92 -3.22 18.88 11.16
C ASP A 92 -3.82 17.56 11.64
N LEU A 93 -3.05 16.86 12.48
CA LEU A 93 -3.44 15.57 13.06
C LEU A 93 -4.58 15.71 14.10
N THR A 94 -4.85 16.93 14.59
CA THR A 94 -5.90 17.16 15.61
C THR A 94 -7.31 17.11 15.03
N VAL A 95 -7.45 17.30 13.71
CA VAL A 95 -8.73 17.19 12.98
C VAL A 95 -9.27 15.76 13.02
N HIS A 96 -8.37 14.77 13.07
CA HIS A 96 -8.73 13.35 13.01
C HIS A 96 -8.96 12.79 14.41
N LYS A 97 -10.23 12.61 14.78
CA LYS A 97 -10.61 12.00 16.08
C LYS A 97 -9.94 10.64 16.34
N TRP A 98 -9.62 9.89 15.29
CA TRP A 98 -9.00 8.56 15.36
C TRP A 98 -7.45 8.59 15.31
N LEU A 99 -6.83 9.70 14.91
CA LEU A 99 -5.38 9.84 14.78
C LEU A 99 -4.81 10.75 15.88
N ASN A 100 -5.20 10.47 17.12
CA ASN A 100 -4.73 11.17 18.32
C ASN A 100 -3.56 10.42 19.00
N LEU A 101 -2.90 11.07 19.95
CA LEU A 101 -1.75 10.50 20.66
C LEU A 101 -2.05 9.14 21.31
N GLN A 102 -3.22 8.99 21.95
CA GLN A 102 -3.63 7.73 22.58
C GLN A 102 -3.75 6.60 21.55
N SER A 103 -4.27 6.90 20.37
CA SER A 103 -4.42 5.94 19.28
C SER A 103 -3.06 5.57 18.69
N LEU A 104 -2.16 6.54 18.52
CA LEU A 104 -0.77 6.30 18.09
C LEU A 104 0.02 5.45 19.10
N GLU A 105 -0.14 5.71 20.39
CA GLU A 105 0.45 4.89 21.46
C GLU A 105 -0.07 3.46 21.38
N LEU A 106 -1.39 3.27 21.24
CA LEU A 106 -1.99 1.95 21.05
C LEU A 106 -1.40 1.23 19.83
N PHE A 107 -1.34 1.88 18.67
CA PHE A 107 -0.78 1.31 17.44
C PHE A 107 0.70 0.93 17.62
N SER A 108 1.48 1.72 18.36
CA SER A 108 2.89 1.43 18.65
C SER A 108 3.07 0.17 19.51
N GLN A 109 2.12 -0.11 20.39
CA GLN A 109 2.16 -1.25 21.32
C GLN A 109 1.75 -2.57 20.65
N VAL A 110 0.81 -2.55 19.70
CA VAL A 110 0.36 -3.75 18.96
C VAL A 110 1.52 -4.44 18.26
N ARG A 111 2.48 -3.67 17.72
CA ARG A 111 3.68 -4.20 17.08
C ARG A 111 4.63 -4.93 18.05
N ARG A 112 4.65 -4.56 19.34
CA ARG A 112 5.47 -5.25 20.36
C ARG A 112 4.88 -6.61 20.73
N ARG A 113 3.55 -6.72 20.77
CA ARG A 113 2.87 -7.98 21.14
C ARG A 113 2.94 -9.06 20.06
N ALA A 114 2.80 -8.70 18.79
CA ALA A 114 2.92 -9.68 17.70
C ALA A 114 4.33 -10.29 17.59
N VAL A 115 5.38 -9.48 17.83
CA VAL A 115 6.76 -9.96 17.86
C VAL A 115 7.06 -10.80 19.12
N ALA A 116 6.53 -10.42 20.28
CA ALA A 116 6.70 -11.20 21.50
C ALA A 116 6.00 -12.58 21.45
N VAL A 117 4.81 -12.66 20.86
CA VAL A 117 4.09 -13.93 20.65
C VAL A 117 4.85 -14.81 19.66
N ALA A 118 5.37 -14.25 18.56
CA ALA A 118 6.16 -15.01 17.58
C ALA A 118 7.50 -15.54 18.13
N LEU A 119 8.07 -14.93 19.18
CA LEU A 119 9.30 -15.42 19.83
C LEU A 119 9.05 -16.50 20.88
N HIS A 120 7.84 -16.58 21.44
CA HIS A 120 7.49 -17.62 22.42
C HIS A 120 7.08 -18.95 21.77
N ASP A 121 6.73 -18.93 20.48
CA ASP A 121 6.42 -20.12 19.67
C ASP A 121 7.65 -20.68 18.91
N CYS A 122 8.85 -20.13 19.17
CA CYS A 122 10.11 -20.55 18.55
C CYS A 122 11.18 -20.99 19.57
N LEU A 123 10.79 -21.28 20.82
CA LEU A 123 11.64 -21.93 21.83
C LEU A 123 10.96 -23.18 22.38
#